data_AF-A0A954BJ22-F1
#
_entry.id   AF-A0A954BJ22-F1
#
_cell.length_a   1.000
_cell.length_b   1.000
_cell.length_c   1.000
_cell.angle_alpha   90.00
_cell.angle_beta   90.00
_cell.angle_gamma   90.00
#
_symmetry.space_group_name_H-M   'P 1'
#
loop_
_entity.id
_entity.type
_entity.pdbx_description
1 polymer ?
#
loop_
_entity_poly.entity_id
_entity_poly.type
_entity_poly.pdbx_seq_one_letter_code
_entity_poly.pdbx_strand_id
1 'polypeptide(L)'
;LREVFDRLLASFQSRLAAAVGEMQSEGMLRPDIDARDAAVLLASIVQGVAIRWALGNRGFDLVGEGKRLVEVQLTLMSAGKGDVS
;
A
#
# COMPACT_ATOMS: atom_id res chain seq x y z
N LEU A 1 -4.05 17.83 -16.99
CA LEU A 1 -2.97 17.06 -16.34
C LEU A 1 -3.34 16.62 -14.92
N ARG A 2 -3.67 17.54 -14.00
CA ARG A 2 -4.14 17.23 -12.63
C ARG A 2 -5.30 16.23 -12.60
N GLU A 3 -6.38 16.51 -13.33
CA GLU A 3 -7.55 15.61 -13.41
C GLU A 3 -7.25 14.22 -14.01
N VAL A 4 -6.18 14.10 -14.79
CA VAL A 4 -5.75 12.80 -15.34
C VAL A 4 -5.03 12.02 -14.26
N PHE A 5 -4.14 12.67 -13.51
CA PHE A 5 -3.49 12.07 -12.34
C PHE A 5 -4.48 11.68 -11.25
N ASP A 6 -5.47 12.52 -10.97
CA ASP A 6 -6.50 12.23 -9.97
C ASP A 6 -7.32 10.99 -10.37
N ARG A 7 -7.69 10.89 -11.65
CA ARG A 7 -8.40 9.71 -12.19
C ARG A 7 -7.54 8.45 -12.16
N LEU A 8 -6.27 8.55 -12.54
CA LEU A 8 -5.34 7.42 -12.50
C LEU A 8 -5.12 6.94 -11.06
N LEU A 9 -4.95 7.86 -10.13
CA LEU A 9 -4.77 7.55 -8.71
C LEU A 9 -6.03 6.92 -8.13
N ALA A 10 -7.21 7.47 -8.42
CA ALA A 10 -8.48 6.91 -7.96
C ALA A 10 -8.71 5.50 -8.52
N SER A 11 -8.38 5.26 -9.79
CA SER A 11 -8.46 3.93 -10.41
C SER A 11 -7.47 2.96 -9.76
N PHE A 12 -6.24 3.41 -9.49
CA PHE A 12 -5.24 2.60 -8.81
C PHE A 12 -5.65 2.23 -7.38
N GLN A 13 -6.13 3.22 -6.61
CA GLN A 13 -6.63 3.00 -5.25
C GLN A 13 -7.84 2.07 -5.23
N SER A 14 -8.76 2.18 -6.20
CA SER A 14 -9.89 1.26 -6.33
C SER A 14 -9.45 -0.18 -6.57
N ARG A 15 -8.47 -0.39 -7.46
CA ARG A 15 -7.90 -1.73 -7.71
C ARG A 15 -7.17 -2.28 -6.49
N LEU A 16 -6.43 -1.43 -5.77
CA LEU A 16 -5.79 -1.82 -4.51
C LEU A 16 -6.82 -2.20 -3.45
N ALA A 17 -7.90 -1.45 -3.31
CA ALA A 17 -8.96 -1.73 -2.33
C ALA A 17 -9.63 -3.08 -2.62
N ALA A 18 -9.88 -3.39 -3.90
CA ALA A 18 -10.40 -4.70 -4.31
C ALA A 18 -9.44 -5.83 -3.91
N ALA A 19 -8.14 -5.70 -4.21
CA ALA A 19 -7.13 -6.69 -3.84
C ALA A 19 -7.00 -6.85 -2.32
N VAL A 20 -7.10 -5.76 -1.55
CA VAL A 20 -7.12 -5.81 -0.08
C VAL A 20 -8.35 -6.57 0.42
N GLY A 21 -9.53 -6.30 -0.15
CA GLY A 21 -10.76 -7.02 0.20
C GLY A 21 -10.66 -8.53 -0.08
N GLU A 22 -10.06 -8.91 -1.21
CA GLU A 22 -9.77 -10.32 -1.53
C GLU A 22 -8.85 -10.95 -0.46
N MET A 23 -7.71 -10.31 -0.15
CA MET A 23 -6.79 -10.79 0.88
C MET A 23 -7.42 -10.86 2.28
N GLN A 24 -8.35 -9.96 2.61
CA GLN A 24 -9.12 -10.02 3.85
C GLN A 24 -10.09 -11.19 3.87
N SER A 25 -10.76 -11.47 2.74
CA SER A 25 -11.66 -12.62 2.60
C SER A 25 -10.93 -13.97 2.72
N GLU A 26 -9.65 -13.99 2.34
CA GLU A 26 -8.75 -15.15 2.48
C GLU A 26 -8.10 -15.23 3.88
N GLY A 27 -8.37 -14.26 4.77
CA GLY A 27 -7.81 -14.21 6.11
C GLY A 27 -6.33 -13.86 6.17
N MET A 28 -5.76 -13.28 5.10
CA MET A 28 -4.36 -12.85 5.06
C MET A 28 -4.15 -11.49 5.71
N LEU A 29 -5.11 -10.56 5.55
CA LEU A 29 -5.10 -9.23 6.15
C LEU A 29 -6.23 -9.08 7.16
N ARG A 30 -6.04 -8.22 8.17
CA ARG A 30 -7.05 -8.03 9.22
C ARG A 30 -8.33 -7.42 8.63
N PRO A 31 -9.52 -7.94 8.99
CA PRO A 31 -10.80 -7.44 8.48
C PRO A 31 -11.29 -6.16 9.19
N ASP A 32 -10.65 -5.76 10.29
CA ASP A 32 -10.98 -4.53 11.03
C ASP A 32 -10.40 -3.26 10.39
N ILE A 33 -9.50 -3.40 9.42
CA ILE A 33 -8.97 -2.30 8.62
C ILE A 33 -9.89 -2.10 7.41
N ASP A 34 -10.37 -0.88 7.19
CA ASP A 34 -11.11 -0.56 5.97
C ASP A 34 -10.21 -0.73 4.72
N ALA A 35 -10.70 -1.48 3.72
CA ALA A 35 -9.93 -1.82 2.54
C ALA A 35 -9.53 -0.59 1.70
N ARG A 36 -10.37 0.47 1.71
CA ARG A 36 -10.08 1.73 1.02
C ARG A 36 -8.99 2.51 1.75
N ASP A 37 -9.03 2.55 3.07
CA ASP A 37 -7.98 3.18 3.86
C ASP A 37 -6.63 2.46 3.69
N ALA A 38 -6.64 1.13 3.68
CA ALA A 38 -5.45 0.34 3.37
C ALA A 38 -4.89 0.65 1.98
N ALA A 39 -5.75 0.78 0.96
CA ALA A 39 -5.35 1.17 -0.39
C ALA A 39 -4.74 2.57 -0.46
N VAL A 40 -5.28 3.53 0.29
CA VAL A 40 -4.71 4.88 0.40
C VAL A 40 -3.32 4.83 1.03
N LEU A 41 -3.12 4.05 2.10
CA LEU A 41 -1.81 3.91 2.75
C LEU A 41 -0.77 3.27 1.82
N LEU A 42 -1.13 2.18 1.13
CA LEU A 42 -0.25 1.52 0.17
C LEU A 42 0.14 2.44 -0.99
N ALA A 43 -0.81 3.21 -1.55
CA ALA A 43 -0.51 4.19 -2.57
C ALA A 43 0.39 5.33 -2.05
N SER A 44 0.18 5.74 -0.80
CA SER A 44 0.98 6.78 -0.14
C SER A 44 2.44 6.38 0.05
N ILE A 45 2.73 5.08 0.24
CA ILE A 45 4.11 4.57 0.27
C ILE A 45 4.80 4.81 -1.07
N VAL A 46 4.16 4.41 -2.17
CA VAL A 46 4.71 4.58 -3.54
C VAL A 46 5.02 6.06 -3.80
N GLN A 47 4.06 6.93 -3.51
CA GLN A 47 4.19 8.38 -3.71
C GLN A 47 5.28 8.98 -2.80
N GLY A 48 5.27 8.63 -1.52
CA GLY A 48 6.25 9.13 -0.56
C GLY A 48 7.68 8.70 -0.90
N VAL A 49 7.86 7.45 -1.34
CA VAL A 49 9.17 6.92 -1.77
C VAL A 49 9.66 7.65 -3.03
N ALA A 50 8.78 7.86 -4.01
CA ALA A 50 9.12 8.60 -5.23
C ALA A 50 9.54 10.06 -4.93
N ILE A 51 8.80 10.75 -4.04
CA ILE A 51 9.13 12.12 -3.61
C ILE A 51 10.48 12.15 -2.88
N ARG A 52 10.70 11.27 -1.89
CA ARG A 52 11.98 11.21 -1.17
C ARG A 52 13.16 10.90 -2.09
N TRP A 53 12.95 10.04 -3.08
CA TRP A 53 13.97 9.72 -4.07
C TRP A 53 14.31 10.92 -4.96
N ALA A 54 13.29 11.63 -5.45
CA ALA A 54 13.47 12.82 -6.27
C ALA A 54 14.19 13.96 -5.50
N LEU A 55 13.78 14.22 -4.26
CA LEU A 55 14.38 15.25 -3.40
C LEU A 55 15.76 14.85 -2.88
N GLY A 56 16.01 13.56 -2.67
CA GLY A 56 17.27 13.00 -2.17
C GLY A 56 18.33 12.78 -3.26
N ASN A 57 18.30 13.56 -4.34
CA ASN A 57 19.22 13.42 -5.48
C ASN A 57 19.33 11.97 -6.03
N ARG A 58 18.22 11.23 -6.02
CA ARG A 58 18.14 9.84 -6.50
C ARG A 58 19.10 8.87 -5.77
N GLY A 59 19.46 9.18 -4.53
CA GLY A 59 20.56 8.54 -3.79
C GLY A 59 20.29 7.15 -3.19
N PHE A 60 19.17 6.51 -3.51
CA PHE A 60 18.87 5.15 -3.05
C PHE A 60 18.14 4.34 -4.14
N ASP A 61 18.11 3.01 -3.97
CA ASP A 61 17.34 2.11 -4.82
C ASP A 61 15.84 2.32 -4.60
N LEU A 62 15.21 3.03 -5.54
CA LEU A 62 13.80 3.38 -5.51
C LEU A 62 12.90 2.13 -5.40
N VAL A 63 13.19 1.09 -6.17
CA VAL A 63 12.35 -0.10 -6.25
C VAL A 63 12.55 -0.97 -5.02
N GLY A 64 13.80 -1.17 -4.60
CA GLY A 64 14.13 -1.92 -3.38
C GLY A 64 13.48 -1.30 -2.14
N GLU A 65 13.60 0.02 -1.98
CA GLU A 65 13.01 0.72 -0.83
C GLU A 65 11.48 0.69 -0.85
N GLY A 66 10.88 0.85 -2.04
CA GLY A 66 9.42 0.74 -2.21
C GLY A 66 8.90 -0.64 -1.81
N LYS A 67 9.53 -1.71 -2.28
CA LYS A 67 9.16 -3.09 -1.92
C LYS A 67 9.27 -3.33 -0.41
N ARG A 68 10.40 -2.94 0.19
CA ARG A 68 10.65 -3.09 1.62
C ARG A 68 9.57 -2.41 2.48
N LEU A 69 9.17 -1.18 2.11
CA LEU A 69 8.15 -0.46 2.87
C LEU A 69 6.74 -1.01 2.67
N VAL A 70 6.41 -1.47 1.45
CA VAL A 70 5.14 -2.18 1.21
C VAL A 70 5.07 -3.47 2.04
N GLU A 71 6.15 -4.26 2.08
CA GLU A 71 6.23 -5.48 2.88
C GLU A 71 6.04 -5.22 4.37
N VAL A 72 6.69 -4.17 4.91
CA VAL A 72 6.46 -3.72 6.29
C VAL A 72 4.99 -3.37 6.52
N GLN A 73 4.38 -2.61 5.61
CA GLN A 73 2.99 -2.21 5.75
C GLN A 73 2.02 -3.39 5.70
N LEU A 74 2.25 -4.36 4.81
CA LEU A 74 1.46 -5.58 4.72
C LEU A 74 1.64 -6.46 5.97
N THR A 75 2.85 -6.53 6.51
CA THR A 75 3.12 -7.24 7.78
C THR A 75 2.32 -6.62 8.93
N LEU A 76 2.30 -5.29 9.04
CA LEU A 76 1.53 -4.57 10.07
C LEU A 76 0.01 -4.71 9.90
N MET A 77 -0.45 -4.94 8.67
CA MET A 77 -1.85 -5.17 8.33
C MET A 77 -2.24 -6.65 8.36
N SER A 78 -1.27 -7.55 8.56
CA SER A 78 -1.52 -8.99 8.52
C SER A 78 -2.51 -9.38 9.62
N ALA A 79 -3.45 -10.25 9.28
CA ALA A 79 -4.17 -11.00 10.29
C ALA A 79 -3.11 -11.90 10.93
N GLY A 80 -2.56 -11.47 12.07
CA GLY A 80 -1.58 -12.27 12.80
C GLY A 80 -2.09 -13.70 12.92
N LYS A 81 -1.19 -14.69 12.96
CA LYS A 81 -1.59 -16.01 13.48
C LYS A 81 -2.30 -15.71 14.78
N GLY A 82 -3.60 -15.99 14.86
CA GLY A 82 -4.31 -15.90 16.11
C GLY A 82 -3.47 -16.62 17.16
N ASP A 83 -3.44 -16.08 18.36
CA ASP A 83 -3.13 -16.88 19.54
C ASP A 83 -4.00 -18.14 19.46
N VAL A 84 -3.45 -19.20 18.86
CA VAL A 84 -3.99 -20.54 18.95
C VAL A 84 -3.46 -21.06 20.27
N SER A 85 -4.32 -20.87 21.27
CA SER A 85 -4.31 -21.47 22.61
C SER A 85 -3.25 -21.00 23.60
#